data_AF-L7F9Q3-F1
#
_entry.id   AF-L7F9Q3-F1
#
_cell.length_a   1.000
_cell.length_b   1.000
_cell.length_c   1.000
_cell.angle_alpha   90.00
_cell.angle_beta   90.00
_cell.angle_gamma   90.00
#
_symmetry.space_group_name_H-M   'P 1'
#
loop_
_entity.id
_entity.type
_entity.pdbx_description
1 polymer ?
#
loop_
_entity_poly.entity_id
_entity_poly.type
_entity_poly.pdbx_seq_one_letter_code
_entity_poly.pdbx_strand_id
1 'polypeptide(L)'
;MSPPPPPLGRGRKRAAQAFDAALDDTELVAARTALAQGRWQAVRALLANTGDDWDRRGHRVTVLALESGTAAWARDWLLAEPESADASVLLASATVMRALVGKDKPTRARDACHAAAALAPADPTPWLGLLQLERRMGLEETVVQLFDEVRHRYPDHHHAHHLMVARLAERRTNAGQDPLHEVYDFANWAVEQAPADSPLAILPVVAHAERYRVLAAAGLESADPASSGHWVGRRARQVMKAAFDWWLEWERDDHPRRLVDLNFLAHAKFCEGRGAEAAALFHRIGPHQTPVPWSYPDRDPHTAFRAARDSALGTV
;
A
#
# COMPACT_ATOMS: atom_id res chain seq x y z
N MET A 1 61.11 -5.71 -6.92
CA MET A 1 60.11 -4.91 -7.64
C MET A 1 58.75 -5.54 -7.37
N SER A 2 57.92 -4.88 -6.56
CA SER A 2 56.59 -5.40 -6.16
C SER A 2 55.55 -5.03 -7.22
N PRO A 3 54.54 -5.89 -7.47
CA PRO A 3 53.54 -5.64 -8.51
C PRO A 3 52.59 -4.51 -8.10
N PRO A 4 51.97 -3.80 -9.07
CA PRO A 4 51.06 -2.70 -8.77
C PRO A 4 49.74 -3.23 -8.17
N PRO A 5 49.08 -2.46 -7.30
CA PRO A 5 47.82 -2.86 -6.69
C PRO A 5 46.69 -2.95 -7.74
N PRO A 6 45.70 -3.85 -7.54
CA PRO A 6 44.60 -4.00 -8.47
C PRO A 6 43.71 -2.75 -8.47
N PRO A 7 43.05 -2.42 -9.60
CA PRO A 7 42.20 -1.25 -9.68
C PRO A 7 40.99 -1.42 -8.75
N LEU A 8 40.70 -0.39 -7.97
CA LEU A 8 39.48 -0.25 -7.17
C LEU A 8 38.29 -0.19 -8.12
N GLY A 9 37.78 -1.35 -8.50
CA GLY A 9 36.49 -1.49 -9.14
C GLY A 9 35.44 -0.94 -8.18
N ARG A 10 34.99 0.31 -8.40
CA ARG A 10 33.72 0.78 -7.87
C ARG A 10 32.66 -0.15 -8.43
N GLY A 11 32.31 -1.17 -7.65
CA GLY A 11 31.15 -1.98 -7.89
C GLY A 11 29.98 -1.04 -8.03
N ARG A 12 29.56 -0.81 -9.28
CA ARG A 12 28.29 -0.19 -9.59
C ARG A 12 27.28 -1.18 -9.01
N LYS A 13 26.89 -1.00 -7.74
CA LYS A 13 25.69 -1.63 -7.18
C LYS A 13 24.66 -1.42 -8.28
N ARG A 14 24.25 -2.50 -8.96
CA ARG A 14 23.09 -2.47 -9.85
C ARG A 14 22.07 -1.63 -9.12
N ALA A 15 21.60 -0.53 -9.73
CA ALA A 15 20.53 0.27 -9.15
C ALA A 15 19.50 -0.75 -8.67
N ALA A 16 19.35 -0.87 -7.35
CA ALA A 16 18.43 -1.83 -6.77
C ALA A 16 17.11 -1.55 -7.46
N GLN A 17 16.56 -2.57 -8.11
CA GLN A 17 15.39 -2.41 -8.98
C GLN A 17 14.34 -1.68 -8.15
N ALA A 18 14.06 -0.42 -8.45
CA ALA A 18 13.19 0.36 -7.56
C ALA A 18 11.77 -0.22 -7.72
N PHE A 19 11.10 -0.51 -6.61
CA PHE A 19 9.68 -0.82 -6.66
C PHE A 19 8.94 0.39 -7.23
N ASP A 20 8.18 0.19 -8.30
CA ASP A 20 7.38 1.27 -8.85
C ASP A 20 6.01 1.30 -8.16
N ALA A 21 5.79 2.32 -7.34
CA ALA A 21 4.54 2.52 -6.63
C ALA A 21 3.36 2.83 -7.57
N ALA A 22 3.62 3.20 -8.83
CA ALA A 22 2.58 3.35 -9.86
C ALA A 22 2.02 2.01 -10.38
N LEU A 23 2.63 0.89 -9.98
CA LEU A 23 2.21 -0.46 -10.38
C LEU A 23 2.18 -0.58 -11.92
N ASP A 24 1.01 -0.75 -12.52
CA ASP A 24 0.80 -0.81 -13.96
C ASP A 24 0.03 0.40 -14.52
N ASP A 25 -0.17 1.46 -13.73
CA ASP A 25 -0.81 2.71 -14.17
C ASP A 25 0.15 3.51 -15.06
N THR A 26 0.09 3.24 -16.36
CA THR A 26 0.98 3.87 -17.35
C THR A 26 0.76 5.38 -17.47
N GLU A 27 -0.44 5.88 -17.22
CA GLU A 27 -0.73 7.31 -17.25
C GLU A 27 -0.08 8.02 -16.06
N LEU A 28 -0.12 7.41 -14.88
CA LEU A 28 0.56 7.89 -13.69
C LEU A 28 2.09 7.89 -13.88
N VAL A 29 2.66 6.85 -14.48
CA VAL A 29 4.10 6.81 -14.84
C VAL A 29 4.47 7.95 -15.79
N ALA A 30 3.65 8.20 -16.82
CA ALA A 30 3.85 9.29 -17.76
C ALA A 30 3.77 10.67 -17.08
N ALA A 31 2.77 10.88 -16.21
CA ALA A 31 2.60 12.12 -15.48
C ALA A 31 3.75 12.40 -14.50
N ARG A 32 4.24 11.38 -13.79
CA ARG A 32 5.44 11.50 -12.92
C ARG A 32 6.69 11.85 -13.72
N THR A 33 6.87 11.24 -14.88
CA THR A 33 7.99 11.55 -15.78
C THR A 33 7.92 13.00 -16.26
N ALA A 34 6.73 13.48 -16.61
CA ALA A 34 6.51 14.88 -16.98
C ALA A 34 6.74 15.84 -15.80
N LEU A 35 6.29 15.49 -14.60
CA LEU A 35 6.50 16.25 -13.37
C LEU A 35 7.99 16.40 -13.03
N ALA A 36 8.78 15.34 -13.21
CA ALA A 36 10.24 15.38 -13.03
C ALA A 36 10.94 16.35 -14.00
N GLN A 37 10.28 16.70 -15.12
CA GLN A 37 10.73 17.67 -16.11
C GLN A 37 10.09 19.06 -15.90
N GLY A 38 9.36 19.27 -14.80
CA GLY A 38 8.67 20.53 -14.48
C GLY A 38 7.36 20.79 -15.22
N ARG A 39 6.80 19.78 -15.88
CA ARG A 39 5.54 19.88 -16.64
C ARG A 39 4.35 19.44 -15.80
N TRP A 40 4.00 20.24 -14.79
CA TRP A 40 2.89 19.93 -13.87
C TRP A 40 1.51 19.89 -14.55
N GLN A 41 1.36 20.44 -15.76
CA GLN A 41 0.11 20.36 -16.54
C GLN A 41 -0.29 18.92 -16.87
N ALA A 42 0.68 18.00 -17.00
CA ALA A 42 0.39 16.59 -17.19
C ALA A 42 -0.27 15.96 -15.95
N VAL A 43 0.16 16.38 -14.75
CA VAL A 43 -0.46 15.95 -13.49
C VAL A 43 -1.87 16.53 -13.36
N ARG A 44 -2.04 17.81 -13.70
CA ARG A 44 -3.36 18.45 -13.75
C ARG A 44 -4.33 17.70 -14.67
N ALA A 45 -3.91 17.37 -15.89
CA ALA A 45 -4.74 16.61 -16.83
C ALA A 45 -5.06 15.21 -16.32
N LEU A 46 -4.08 14.52 -15.71
CA LEU A 46 -4.28 13.21 -15.09
C LEU A 46 -5.35 13.24 -14.00
N LEU A 47 -5.24 14.19 -13.06
CA LEU A 47 -6.17 14.28 -11.93
C LEU A 47 -7.58 14.68 -12.39
N ALA A 48 -7.69 15.62 -13.33
CA ALA A 48 -8.96 16.00 -13.93
C ALA A 48 -9.65 14.82 -14.64
N ASN A 49 -8.90 14.02 -15.40
CA ASN A 49 -9.44 12.83 -16.08
C ASN A 49 -9.77 11.68 -15.12
N THR A 50 -9.09 11.61 -13.97
CA THR A 50 -9.40 10.62 -12.93
C THR A 50 -10.76 10.91 -12.30
N GLY A 51 -11.09 12.19 -12.13
CA GLY A 51 -12.36 12.62 -11.56
C GLY A 51 -12.61 11.99 -10.19
N ASP A 52 -13.79 11.38 -10.06
CA ASP A 52 -14.32 10.83 -8.81
C ASP A 52 -14.09 9.31 -8.68
N ASP A 53 -13.21 8.70 -9.49
CA ASP A 53 -12.70 7.35 -9.21
C ASP A 53 -11.81 7.43 -7.96
N TRP A 54 -12.43 7.35 -6.78
CA TRP A 54 -11.79 7.71 -5.52
C TRP A 54 -10.61 6.82 -5.14
N ASP A 55 -10.67 5.52 -5.41
CA ASP A 55 -9.52 4.65 -5.17
C ASP A 55 -8.37 4.96 -6.15
N ARG A 56 -8.67 5.28 -7.43
CA ARG A 56 -7.63 5.65 -8.41
C ARG A 56 -7.05 7.02 -8.11
N ARG A 57 -7.89 7.98 -7.74
CA ARG A 57 -7.49 9.32 -7.32
C ARG A 57 -6.59 9.25 -6.09
N GLY A 58 -7.03 8.54 -5.04
CA GLY A 58 -6.25 8.34 -3.83
C GLY A 58 -4.92 7.64 -4.09
N HIS A 59 -4.89 6.64 -4.97
CA HIS A 59 -3.65 5.98 -5.41
C HIS A 59 -2.72 6.95 -6.15
N ARG A 60 -3.20 7.59 -7.23
CA ARG A 60 -2.42 8.52 -8.06
C ARG A 60 -1.84 9.66 -7.24
N VAL A 61 -2.64 10.31 -6.40
CA VAL A 61 -2.20 11.39 -5.51
C VAL A 61 -1.14 10.90 -4.53
N THR A 62 -1.35 9.75 -3.88
CA THR A 62 -0.37 9.19 -2.91
C THR A 62 0.95 8.88 -3.60
N VAL A 63 0.94 8.32 -4.81
CA VAL A 63 2.17 7.99 -5.54
C VAL A 63 2.88 9.26 -6.02
N LEU A 64 2.16 10.24 -6.57
CA LEU A 64 2.73 11.53 -6.95
C LEU A 64 3.36 12.25 -5.75
N ALA A 65 2.75 12.16 -4.57
CA ALA A 65 3.24 12.76 -3.34
C ALA A 65 4.59 12.20 -2.85
N LEU A 66 5.01 11.02 -3.33
CA LEU A 66 6.32 10.44 -3.01
C LEU A 66 7.48 11.19 -3.69
N GLU A 67 7.23 11.85 -4.82
CA GLU A 67 8.27 12.54 -5.58
C GLU A 67 8.75 13.79 -4.84
N SER A 68 10.07 13.96 -4.72
CA SER A 68 10.66 15.03 -3.90
C SER A 68 10.30 16.44 -4.37
N GLY A 69 9.99 16.61 -5.66
CA GLY A 69 9.60 17.89 -6.26
C GLY A 69 8.12 18.24 -6.12
N THR A 70 7.26 17.29 -5.76
CA THR A 70 5.79 17.47 -5.82
C THR A 70 5.30 18.63 -5.00
N ALA A 71 5.79 18.80 -3.77
CA ALA A 71 5.37 19.91 -2.91
C ALA A 71 5.77 21.29 -3.47
N ALA A 72 6.86 21.40 -4.23
CA ALA A 72 7.23 22.66 -4.89
C ALA A 72 6.30 22.93 -6.08
N TRP A 73 6.13 21.93 -6.95
CA TRP A 73 5.27 22.06 -8.13
C TRP A 73 3.80 22.30 -7.79
N ALA A 74 3.28 21.67 -6.74
CA ALA A 74 1.91 21.91 -6.30
C ALA A 74 1.71 23.36 -5.80
N ARG A 75 2.73 24.00 -5.22
CA ARG A 75 2.68 25.42 -4.87
C ARG A 75 2.71 26.30 -6.12
N ASP A 76 3.54 25.99 -7.09
CA ASP A 76 3.57 26.73 -8.37
C ASP A 76 2.24 26.62 -9.11
N TRP A 77 1.61 25.45 -9.07
CA TRP A 77 0.25 25.25 -9.60
C TRP A 77 -0.76 26.12 -8.83
N LEU A 78 -0.73 26.15 -7.49
CA LEU A 78 -1.61 27.04 -6.71
C LEU A 78 -1.35 28.53 -6.94
N LEU A 79 -0.14 28.95 -7.34
CA LEU A 79 0.10 30.34 -7.75
C LEU A 79 -0.62 30.67 -9.07
N ALA A 80 -0.72 29.71 -9.98
CA ALA A 80 -1.43 29.87 -11.24
C ALA A 80 -2.95 29.69 -11.10
N GLU A 81 -3.38 28.77 -10.23
CA GLU A 81 -4.78 28.40 -9.99
C GLU A 81 -5.05 28.30 -8.47
N PRO A 82 -5.28 29.43 -7.76
CA PRO A 82 -5.37 29.46 -6.29
C PRO A 82 -6.50 28.61 -5.70
N GLU A 83 -7.62 28.50 -6.41
CA GLU A 83 -8.81 27.76 -5.98
C GLU A 83 -8.80 26.29 -6.47
N SER A 84 -7.66 25.80 -6.97
CA SER A 84 -7.56 24.43 -7.46
C SER A 84 -7.58 23.42 -6.30
N ALA A 85 -8.69 22.68 -6.20
CA ALA A 85 -8.84 21.58 -5.25
C ALA A 85 -7.79 20.48 -5.50
N ASP A 86 -7.54 20.10 -6.76
CA ASP A 86 -6.55 19.07 -7.10
C ASP A 86 -5.14 19.46 -6.67
N ALA A 87 -4.74 20.72 -6.89
CA ALA A 87 -3.44 21.22 -6.48
C ALA A 87 -3.31 21.24 -4.95
N SER A 88 -4.38 21.63 -4.25
CA SER A 88 -4.45 21.63 -2.79
C SER A 88 -4.34 20.23 -2.20
N VAL A 89 -5.07 19.25 -2.74
CA VAL A 89 -5.03 17.84 -2.35
C VAL A 89 -3.62 17.26 -2.57
N LEU A 90 -3.00 17.55 -3.72
CA LEU A 90 -1.65 17.09 -4.03
C LEU A 90 -0.60 17.70 -3.09
N LEU A 91 -0.70 19.00 -2.79
CA LEU A 91 0.19 19.67 -1.84
C LEU A 91 0.02 19.10 -0.42
N ALA A 92 -1.22 18.86 0.01
CA ALA A 92 -1.52 18.27 1.31
C ALA A 92 -0.90 16.87 1.43
N SER A 93 -1.12 16.00 0.45
CA SER A 93 -0.56 14.65 0.42
C SER A 93 0.98 14.68 0.38
N ALA A 94 1.60 15.55 -0.42
CA ALA A 94 3.05 15.71 -0.43
C ALA A 94 3.60 16.21 0.92
N THR A 95 2.84 17.06 1.62
CA THR A 95 3.21 17.54 2.97
C THR A 95 3.10 16.42 4.01
N VAL A 96 2.09 15.56 3.92
CA VAL A 96 1.96 14.32 4.71
C VAL A 96 3.17 13.42 4.50
N MET A 97 3.51 13.09 3.24
CA MET A 97 4.63 12.20 2.94
C MET A 97 5.96 12.77 3.44
N ARG A 98 6.16 14.09 3.34
CA ARG A 98 7.33 14.77 3.91
C ARG A 98 7.36 14.73 5.43
N ALA A 99 6.22 14.92 6.11
CA ALA A 99 6.13 14.85 7.56
C ALA A 99 6.44 13.43 8.08
N LEU A 100 5.95 12.39 7.40
CA LEU A 100 6.22 10.99 7.72
C LEU A 100 7.72 10.63 7.69
N VAL A 101 8.51 11.30 6.85
CA VAL A 101 9.97 11.13 6.77
C VAL A 101 10.75 12.21 7.53
N GLY A 102 10.09 13.00 8.38
CA GLY A 102 10.72 14.03 9.23
C GLY A 102 11.20 15.28 8.48
N LYS A 103 10.77 15.50 7.22
CA LYS A 103 11.12 16.66 6.38
C LYS A 103 10.10 17.79 6.43
N ASP A 104 9.00 17.61 7.16
CA ASP A 104 8.03 18.67 7.46
C ASP A 104 7.37 18.44 8.83
N LYS A 105 6.59 19.42 9.29
CA LYS A 105 5.88 19.33 10.57
C LYS A 105 4.53 18.62 10.40
N PRO A 106 4.17 17.66 11.26
CA PRO A 106 2.85 17.02 11.23
C PRO A 106 1.69 18.02 11.31
N THR A 107 1.82 19.11 12.06
CA THR A 107 0.79 20.17 12.14
C THR A 107 0.51 20.81 10.78
N ARG A 108 1.54 21.11 9.97
CA ARG A 108 1.35 21.67 8.62
C ARG A 108 0.66 20.69 7.69
N ALA A 109 0.98 19.39 7.81
CA ALA A 109 0.31 18.36 7.03
C ALA A 109 -1.19 18.30 7.39
N ARG A 110 -1.52 18.37 8.68
CA ARG A 110 -2.91 18.43 9.16
C ARG A 110 -3.65 19.64 8.61
N ASP A 111 -3.08 20.83 8.76
CA ASP A 111 -3.67 22.09 8.29
C ASP A 111 -3.92 22.04 6.78
N ALA A 112 -2.95 21.55 5.99
CA ALA A 112 -3.07 21.43 4.55
C ALA A 112 -4.15 20.42 4.13
N CYS A 113 -4.23 19.26 4.80
CA CYS A 113 -5.29 18.28 4.54
C CYS A 113 -6.69 18.84 4.87
N HIS A 114 -6.86 19.53 6.00
CA HIS A 114 -8.16 20.13 6.33
C HIS A 114 -8.54 21.25 5.35
N ALA A 115 -7.59 22.08 4.93
CA ALA A 115 -7.83 23.09 3.90
C ALA A 115 -8.24 22.46 2.55
N ALA A 116 -7.56 21.39 2.12
CA ALA A 116 -7.93 20.66 0.91
C ALA A 116 -9.31 19.99 1.03
N ALA A 117 -9.64 19.41 2.18
CA ALA A 117 -10.95 18.83 2.45
C ALA A 117 -12.09 19.88 2.41
N ALA A 118 -11.81 21.13 2.83
CA ALA A 118 -12.78 22.21 2.74
C ALA A 118 -13.06 22.64 1.29
N LEU A 119 -12.06 22.58 0.41
CA LEU A 119 -12.21 22.90 -1.02
C LEU A 119 -12.92 21.79 -1.81
N ALA A 120 -12.71 20.52 -1.44
CA ALA A 120 -13.38 19.37 -2.05
C ALA A 120 -14.03 18.47 -0.99
N PRO A 121 -15.21 18.85 -0.45
CA PRO A 121 -15.83 18.13 0.66
C PRO A 121 -16.19 16.67 0.37
N ALA A 122 -16.41 16.31 -0.89
CA ALA A 122 -16.71 14.94 -1.32
C ALA A 122 -15.46 14.06 -1.50
N ASP A 123 -14.28 14.65 -1.66
CA ASP A 123 -13.04 13.92 -1.94
C ASP A 123 -12.51 13.25 -0.65
N PRO A 124 -12.38 11.91 -0.59
CA PRO A 124 -11.82 11.23 0.56
C PRO A 124 -10.29 11.37 0.67
N THR A 125 -9.60 11.83 -0.39
CA THR A 125 -8.13 11.81 -0.49
C THR A 125 -7.42 12.64 0.60
N PRO A 126 -7.88 13.85 0.99
CA PRO A 126 -7.29 14.57 2.12
C PRO A 126 -7.37 13.80 3.44
N TRP A 127 -8.50 13.12 3.67
CA TRP A 127 -8.72 12.29 4.86
C TRP A 127 -7.87 11.02 4.83
N LEU A 128 -7.68 10.41 3.66
CA LEU A 128 -6.70 9.33 3.46
C LEU A 128 -5.27 9.80 3.80
N GLY A 129 -4.91 11.03 3.44
CA GLY A 129 -3.63 11.64 3.83
C GLY A 129 -3.47 11.77 5.35
N LEU A 130 -4.49 12.30 6.03
CA LEU A 130 -4.53 12.37 7.50
C LEU A 130 -4.44 10.98 8.13
N LEU A 131 -5.19 10.01 7.61
CA LEU A 131 -5.18 8.63 8.11
C LEU A 131 -3.78 8.00 8.02
N GLN A 132 -3.06 8.24 6.92
CA GLN A 132 -1.67 7.79 6.77
C GLN A 132 -0.73 8.43 7.82
N LEU A 133 -0.91 9.72 8.10
CA LEU A 133 -0.14 10.44 9.10
C LEU A 133 -0.43 9.92 10.52
N GLU A 134 -1.69 9.88 10.92
CA GLU A 134 -2.11 9.52 12.27
C GLU A 134 -1.94 8.03 12.56
N ARG A 135 -2.03 7.15 11.57
CA ARG A 135 -1.72 5.73 11.77
C ARG A 135 -0.27 5.53 12.26
N ARG A 136 0.65 6.47 11.98
CA ARG A 136 2.03 6.45 12.47
C ARG A 136 2.26 7.27 13.74
N MET A 137 1.58 8.40 13.90
CA MET A 137 1.90 9.40 14.93
C MET A 137 0.76 9.70 15.91
N GLY A 138 -0.45 9.27 15.58
CA GLY A 138 -1.68 9.65 16.24
C GLY A 138 -2.13 8.67 17.32
N LEU A 139 -3.12 9.14 18.07
CA LEU A 139 -3.88 8.32 19.01
C LEU A 139 -4.88 7.46 18.25
N GLU A 140 -5.28 6.35 18.88
CA GLU A 140 -6.21 5.39 18.27
C GLU A 140 -7.54 6.03 17.89
N GLU A 141 -8.13 6.82 18.80
CA GLU A 141 -9.41 7.50 18.57
C GLU A 141 -9.36 8.39 17.32
N THR A 142 -8.26 9.12 17.11
CA THR A 142 -8.07 9.94 15.92
C THR A 142 -8.00 9.12 14.64
N VAL A 143 -7.34 7.94 14.68
CA VAL A 143 -7.27 7.05 13.51
C VAL A 143 -8.66 6.53 13.13
N VAL A 144 -9.47 6.13 14.12
CA VAL A 144 -10.85 5.68 13.89
C VAL A 144 -11.70 6.79 13.29
N GLN A 145 -11.66 8.00 13.88
CA GLN A 145 -12.40 9.16 13.37
C GLN A 145 -12.04 9.49 11.91
N LEU A 146 -10.74 9.48 11.56
CA LEU A 146 -10.29 9.76 10.20
C LEU A 146 -10.68 8.64 9.21
N PHE A 147 -10.69 7.39 9.66
CA PHE A 147 -11.18 6.28 8.86
C PHE A 147 -12.68 6.41 8.58
N ASP A 148 -13.46 6.83 9.57
CA ASP A 148 -14.90 7.11 9.41
C ASP A 148 -15.15 8.27 8.43
N GLU A 149 -14.33 9.33 8.45
CA GLU A 149 -14.40 10.42 7.47
C GLU A 149 -14.15 9.94 6.04
N VAL A 150 -13.20 9.00 5.84
CA VAL A 150 -12.99 8.37 4.54
C VAL A 150 -14.21 7.54 4.14
N ARG A 151 -14.69 6.66 5.03
CA ARG A 151 -15.84 5.78 4.76
C ARG A 151 -17.14 6.53 4.53
N HIS A 152 -17.32 7.68 5.17
CA HIS A 152 -18.49 8.52 4.96
C HIS A 152 -18.60 9.01 3.50
N ARG A 153 -17.45 9.21 2.85
CA ARG A 153 -17.36 9.64 1.44
C ARG A 153 -17.30 8.48 0.47
N TYR A 154 -16.53 7.45 0.81
CA TYR A 154 -16.34 6.26 0.00
C TYR A 154 -16.25 5.00 0.88
N PRO A 155 -17.38 4.32 1.16
CA PRO A 155 -17.48 3.26 2.17
C PRO A 155 -16.53 2.07 2.01
N ASP A 156 -16.12 1.76 0.78
CA ASP A 156 -15.28 0.62 0.43
C ASP A 156 -13.85 1.02 0.03
N HIS A 157 -13.43 2.26 0.33
CA HIS A 157 -12.10 2.78 -0.03
C HIS A 157 -10.97 1.81 0.37
N HIS A 158 -10.35 1.20 -0.64
CA HIS A 158 -9.42 0.09 -0.47
C HIS A 158 -8.22 0.45 0.42
N HIS A 159 -7.53 1.54 0.07
CA HIS A 159 -6.32 1.93 0.78
C HIS A 159 -6.57 2.25 2.26
N ALA A 160 -7.70 2.88 2.58
CA ALA A 160 -8.06 3.22 3.95
C ALA A 160 -8.31 1.97 4.80
N HIS A 161 -8.98 0.95 4.26
CA HIS A 161 -9.20 -0.31 4.98
C HIS A 161 -7.88 -1.05 5.25
N HIS A 162 -6.94 -1.07 4.30
CA HIS A 162 -5.61 -1.63 4.52
C HIS A 162 -4.85 -0.91 5.65
N LEU A 163 -4.93 0.42 5.71
CA LEU A 163 -4.32 1.20 6.80
C LEU A 163 -4.94 0.88 8.15
N MET A 164 -6.27 0.72 8.21
CA MET A 164 -6.98 0.38 9.43
C MET A 164 -6.66 -1.05 9.90
N VAL A 165 -6.58 -2.03 8.99
CA VAL A 165 -6.11 -3.39 9.29
C VAL A 165 -4.71 -3.35 9.89
N ALA A 166 -3.77 -2.63 9.26
CA ALA A 166 -2.40 -2.53 9.75
C ALA A 166 -2.32 -1.87 11.14
N ARG A 167 -3.17 -0.88 11.44
CA ARG A 167 -3.25 -0.26 12.77
C ARG A 167 -3.82 -1.21 13.81
N LEU A 168 -4.95 -1.87 13.51
CA LEU A 168 -5.57 -2.82 14.44
C LEU A 168 -4.67 -4.02 14.70
N ALA A 169 -3.89 -4.46 13.72
CA ALA A 169 -2.94 -5.55 13.88
C ALA A 169 -1.90 -5.29 14.99
N GLU A 170 -1.49 -4.03 15.19
CA GLU A 170 -0.49 -3.62 16.20
C GLU A 170 -1.03 -3.69 17.64
N ARG A 171 -2.35 -3.77 17.82
CA ARG A 171 -2.98 -3.86 19.14
C ARG A 171 -2.73 -5.22 19.78
N ARG A 172 -2.68 -5.24 21.11
CA ARG A 172 -2.59 -6.44 21.95
C ARG A 172 -1.48 -7.41 21.51
N THR A 173 -0.33 -6.88 21.08
CA THR A 173 0.81 -7.69 20.63
C THR A 173 1.27 -8.68 21.71
N ASN A 174 1.22 -8.27 22.97
CA ASN A 174 1.55 -9.10 24.14
C ASN A 174 0.62 -10.31 24.36
N ALA A 175 -0.56 -10.33 23.72
CA ALA A 175 -1.47 -11.49 23.77
C ALA A 175 -1.02 -12.63 22.83
N GLY A 176 0.01 -12.42 22.00
CA GLY A 176 0.54 -13.43 21.09
C GLY A 176 -0.45 -13.79 19.97
N GLN A 177 -0.43 -15.06 19.55
CA GLN A 177 -1.44 -15.59 18.64
C GLN A 177 -2.81 -15.64 19.32
N ASP A 178 -3.71 -14.77 18.89
CA ASP A 178 -5.11 -14.77 19.30
C ASP A 178 -6.00 -14.96 18.06
N PRO A 179 -6.62 -16.15 17.88
CA PRO A 179 -7.55 -16.41 16.78
C PRO A 179 -8.82 -15.55 16.79
N LEU A 180 -9.12 -14.89 17.91
CA LEU A 180 -10.26 -13.97 18.10
C LEU A 180 -9.81 -12.51 18.15
N HIS A 181 -8.62 -12.22 17.63
CA HIS A 181 -8.17 -10.84 17.59
C HIS A 181 -9.09 -9.96 16.74
N GLU A 182 -9.40 -8.77 17.24
CA GLU A 182 -10.36 -7.82 16.62
C GLU A 182 -10.07 -7.47 15.16
N VAL A 183 -8.82 -7.56 14.73
CA VAL A 183 -8.44 -7.28 13.33
C VAL A 183 -9.09 -8.26 12.36
N TYR A 184 -9.31 -9.51 12.78
CA TYR A 184 -10.00 -10.51 11.96
C TYR A 184 -11.50 -10.22 11.90
N ASP A 185 -12.08 -9.76 13.00
CA ASP A 185 -13.49 -9.39 13.04
C ASP A 185 -13.75 -8.12 12.23
N PHE A 186 -12.86 -7.12 12.31
CA PHE A 186 -12.90 -5.93 11.46
C PHE A 186 -12.78 -6.29 9.97
N ALA A 187 -11.83 -7.15 9.60
CA ALA A 187 -11.65 -7.54 8.21
C ALA A 187 -12.87 -8.29 7.66
N ASN A 188 -13.45 -9.21 8.44
CA ASN A 188 -14.68 -9.92 8.06
C ASN A 188 -15.87 -8.98 7.95
N TRP A 189 -16.05 -8.08 8.93
CA TRP A 189 -17.09 -7.06 8.88
C TRP A 189 -16.97 -6.18 7.64
N ALA A 190 -15.76 -5.74 7.29
CA ALA A 190 -15.54 -4.93 6.10
C ALA A 190 -15.95 -5.65 4.81
N VAL A 191 -15.67 -6.96 4.71
CA VAL A 191 -16.14 -7.80 3.59
C VAL A 191 -17.67 -7.91 3.59
N GLU A 192 -18.29 -8.14 4.74
CA GLU A 192 -19.75 -8.28 4.85
C GLU A 192 -20.51 -7.00 4.49
N GLN A 193 -19.91 -5.82 4.71
CA GLN A 193 -20.51 -4.54 4.36
C GLN A 193 -20.27 -4.14 2.89
N ALA A 194 -19.28 -4.75 2.22
CA ALA A 194 -18.89 -4.37 0.88
C ALA A 194 -19.76 -5.05 -0.19
N PRO A 195 -19.92 -4.44 -1.38
CA PRO A 195 -20.47 -5.13 -2.55
C PRO A 195 -19.68 -6.40 -2.89
N ALA A 196 -20.34 -7.38 -3.51
CA ALA A 196 -19.74 -8.68 -3.81
C ALA A 196 -18.52 -8.59 -4.75
N ASP A 197 -18.44 -7.57 -5.60
CA ASP A 197 -17.33 -7.32 -6.53
C ASP A 197 -16.24 -6.39 -5.95
N SER A 198 -16.35 -6.01 -4.68
CA SER A 198 -15.40 -5.12 -4.01
C SER A 198 -14.06 -5.81 -3.72
N PRO A 199 -12.91 -5.15 -3.98
CA PRO A 199 -11.59 -5.70 -3.67
C PRO A 199 -11.35 -5.89 -2.16
N LEU A 200 -12.23 -5.39 -1.29
CA LEU A 200 -12.14 -5.62 0.15
C LEU A 200 -12.25 -7.10 0.55
N ALA A 201 -12.71 -7.98 -0.35
CA ALA A 201 -12.68 -9.44 -0.17
C ALA A 201 -11.29 -9.99 0.23
N ILE A 202 -10.20 -9.28 -0.10
CA ILE A 202 -8.84 -9.65 0.29
C ILE A 202 -8.46 -9.28 1.73
N LEU A 203 -9.20 -8.37 2.39
CA LEU A 203 -8.82 -7.84 3.70
C LEU A 203 -8.55 -8.90 4.77
N PRO A 204 -9.30 -10.00 4.86
CA PRO A 204 -8.98 -11.07 5.81
C PRO A 204 -7.57 -11.65 5.58
N VAL A 205 -7.11 -11.75 4.32
CA VAL A 205 -5.74 -12.20 4.01
C VAL A 205 -4.72 -11.18 4.49
N VAL A 206 -4.99 -9.89 4.25
CA VAL A 206 -4.16 -8.77 4.71
C VAL A 206 -4.07 -8.76 6.24
N ALA A 207 -5.17 -9.00 6.95
CA ALA A 207 -5.22 -9.06 8.42
C ALA A 207 -4.32 -10.17 8.99
N HIS A 208 -4.35 -11.36 8.39
CA HIS A 208 -3.44 -12.44 8.76
C HIS A 208 -1.96 -12.09 8.52
N ALA A 209 -1.65 -11.47 7.38
CA ALA A 209 -0.28 -11.07 7.05
C ALA A 209 0.23 -9.94 7.96
N GLU A 210 -0.60 -8.94 8.27
CA GLU A 210 -0.29 -7.86 9.22
C GLU A 210 -0.14 -8.39 10.65
N ARG A 211 -0.96 -9.35 11.06
CA ARG A 211 -0.79 -10.02 12.36
C ARG A 211 0.50 -10.80 12.46
N TYR A 212 0.81 -11.57 11.42
CA TYR A 212 2.10 -12.24 11.33
C TYR A 212 3.26 -11.23 11.45
N ARG A 213 3.23 -10.13 10.69
CA ARG A 213 4.26 -9.07 10.75
C ARG A 213 4.49 -8.59 12.18
N VAL A 214 3.40 -8.24 12.89
CA VAL A 214 3.47 -7.69 14.25
C VAL A 214 4.05 -8.69 15.24
N LEU A 215 3.56 -9.94 15.22
CA LEU A 215 4.02 -10.97 16.15
C LEU A 215 5.47 -11.40 15.88
N ALA A 216 5.85 -11.55 14.61
CA ALA A 216 7.21 -11.92 14.23
C ALA A 216 8.22 -10.79 14.56
N ALA A 217 7.85 -9.53 14.34
CA ALA A 217 8.67 -8.39 14.76
C ALA A 217 8.85 -8.30 16.28
N ALA A 218 7.86 -8.77 17.06
CA ALA A 218 7.95 -8.86 18.52
C ALA A 218 8.70 -10.11 19.02
N GLY A 219 9.19 -10.99 18.13
CA GLY A 219 9.84 -12.25 18.48
C GLY A 219 8.89 -13.30 19.06
N LEU A 220 7.58 -13.12 18.89
CA LEU A 220 6.55 -14.06 19.33
C LEU A 220 6.25 -15.14 18.28
N GLU A 221 6.75 -14.96 17.06
CA GLU A 221 6.60 -15.87 15.93
C GLU A 221 7.90 -16.04 15.15
N SER A 222 7.98 -17.08 14.34
CA SER A 222 9.12 -17.27 13.43
C SER A 222 9.29 -16.07 12.49
N ALA A 223 10.51 -15.58 12.36
CA ALA A 223 10.87 -14.55 11.38
C ALA A 223 10.77 -15.05 9.93
N ASP A 224 10.68 -16.37 9.71
CA ASP A 224 10.38 -16.94 8.40
C ASP A 224 8.86 -17.21 8.27
N PRO A 225 8.17 -16.53 7.33
CA PRO A 225 6.72 -16.65 7.15
C PRO A 225 6.23 -18.06 6.84
N ALA A 226 7.04 -18.87 6.15
CA ALA A 226 6.66 -20.24 5.80
C ALA A 226 6.67 -21.18 7.02
N SER A 227 7.47 -20.89 8.04
CA SER A 227 7.59 -21.68 9.27
C SER A 227 6.80 -21.12 10.46
N SER A 228 6.18 -19.94 10.36
CA SER A 228 5.43 -19.33 11.47
C SER A 228 4.04 -19.93 11.69
N GLY A 229 3.56 -20.80 10.81
CA GLY A 229 2.30 -21.52 11.02
C GLY A 229 1.02 -20.65 10.97
N HIS A 230 1.13 -19.34 10.67
CA HIS A 230 0.00 -18.41 10.66
C HIS A 230 -1.10 -18.74 9.64
N TRP A 231 -0.82 -19.65 8.70
CA TRP A 231 -1.78 -20.17 7.71
C TRP A 231 -2.27 -21.61 7.95
N VAL A 232 -1.80 -22.29 9.01
CA VAL A 232 -2.11 -23.72 9.25
C VAL A 232 -3.50 -23.93 9.84
N GLY A 233 -3.99 -22.96 10.61
CA GLY A 233 -5.28 -23.04 11.32
C GLY A 233 -6.48 -23.22 10.39
N ARG A 234 -7.56 -23.85 10.87
CA ARG A 234 -8.80 -24.06 10.09
C ARG A 234 -9.38 -22.73 9.57
N ARG A 235 -9.45 -21.70 10.43
CA ARG A 235 -9.96 -20.36 10.07
C ARG A 235 -9.10 -19.70 9.00
N ALA A 236 -7.77 -19.77 9.13
CA ALA A 236 -6.83 -19.20 8.17
C ALA A 236 -6.96 -19.87 6.78
N ARG A 237 -7.12 -21.20 6.73
CA ARG A 237 -7.37 -21.93 5.48
C ARG A 237 -8.72 -21.58 4.84
N GLN A 238 -9.77 -21.40 5.65
CA GLN A 238 -11.07 -20.97 5.14
C GLN A 238 -11.01 -19.57 4.55
N VAL A 239 -10.36 -18.64 5.25
CA VAL A 239 -10.08 -17.27 4.75
C VAL A 239 -9.33 -17.34 3.43
N MET A 240 -8.26 -18.13 3.35
CA MET A 240 -7.46 -18.21 2.13
C MET A 240 -8.22 -18.83 0.96
N LYS A 241 -9.04 -19.87 1.22
CA LYS A 241 -9.91 -20.46 0.21
C LYS A 241 -10.90 -19.42 -0.32
N ALA A 242 -11.62 -18.72 0.57
CA ALA A 242 -12.63 -17.74 0.18
C ALA A 242 -12.03 -16.60 -0.65
N ALA A 243 -10.89 -16.04 -0.22
CA ALA A 243 -10.21 -14.98 -0.96
C ALA A 243 -9.68 -15.44 -2.33
N PHE A 244 -9.18 -16.67 -2.43
CA PHE A 244 -8.70 -17.22 -3.70
C PHE A 244 -9.85 -17.54 -4.66
N ASP A 245 -10.95 -18.12 -4.18
CA ASP A 245 -12.15 -18.37 -4.98
C ASP A 245 -12.74 -17.05 -5.50
N TRP A 246 -12.88 -16.04 -4.62
CA TRP A 246 -13.32 -14.71 -5.02
C TRP A 246 -12.42 -14.13 -6.11
N TRP A 247 -11.11 -14.24 -5.96
CA TRP A 247 -10.16 -13.76 -6.96
C TRP A 247 -10.25 -14.49 -8.30
N LEU A 248 -10.59 -15.79 -8.31
CA LEU A 248 -10.79 -16.53 -9.55
C LEU A 248 -12.04 -16.04 -10.30
N GLU A 249 -13.09 -15.67 -9.57
CA GLU A 249 -14.35 -15.14 -10.11
C GLU A 249 -14.28 -13.65 -10.43
N TRP A 250 -13.31 -12.93 -9.88
CA TRP A 250 -13.17 -11.50 -10.07
C TRP A 250 -12.59 -11.16 -11.45
N GLU A 251 -13.46 -10.68 -12.33
CA GLU A 251 -13.12 -10.29 -13.72
C GLU A 251 -12.59 -8.85 -13.85
N ARG A 252 -12.59 -8.07 -12.77
CA ARG A 252 -12.20 -6.65 -12.81
C ARG A 252 -10.70 -6.46 -12.67
N ASP A 253 -10.00 -6.45 -13.79
CA ASP A 253 -8.56 -6.13 -13.83
C ASP A 253 -8.27 -4.60 -13.81
N ASP A 254 -9.25 -3.76 -13.49
CA ASP A 254 -9.15 -2.30 -13.59
C ASP A 254 -8.88 -1.58 -12.27
N HIS A 255 -9.03 -2.24 -11.12
CA HIS A 255 -8.82 -1.60 -9.82
C HIS A 255 -7.35 -1.15 -9.64
N PRO A 256 -7.07 0.12 -9.26
CA PRO A 256 -5.73 0.72 -9.26
C PRO A 256 -4.75 0.05 -8.29
N ARG A 257 -5.23 -0.70 -7.30
CA ARG A 257 -4.39 -1.34 -6.28
C ARG A 257 -4.42 -2.87 -6.35
N ARG A 258 -5.00 -3.47 -7.39
CA ARG A 258 -5.13 -4.94 -7.52
C ARG A 258 -3.79 -5.69 -7.42
N LEU A 259 -2.70 -5.09 -7.90
CA LEU A 259 -1.36 -5.68 -7.82
C LEU A 259 -0.84 -5.74 -6.38
N VAL A 260 -1.29 -4.86 -5.48
CA VAL A 260 -1.02 -4.97 -4.04
C VAL A 260 -1.68 -6.25 -3.50
N ASP A 261 -2.94 -6.48 -3.84
CA ASP A 261 -3.73 -7.62 -3.36
C ASP A 261 -3.20 -8.94 -3.89
N LEU A 262 -2.82 -8.97 -5.18
CA LEU A 262 -2.14 -10.11 -5.79
C LEU A 262 -0.84 -10.46 -5.06
N ASN A 263 -0.04 -9.46 -4.66
CA ASN A 263 1.19 -9.71 -3.89
C ASN A 263 0.87 -10.28 -2.49
N PHE A 264 -0.19 -9.81 -1.83
CA PHE A 264 -0.65 -10.41 -0.57
C PHE A 264 -1.12 -11.87 -0.73
N LEU A 265 -1.93 -12.13 -1.76
CA LEU A 265 -2.46 -13.46 -2.03
C LEU A 265 -1.36 -14.44 -2.44
N ALA A 266 -0.41 -14.02 -3.28
CA ALA A 266 0.73 -14.83 -3.69
C ALA A 266 1.64 -15.16 -2.50
N HIS A 267 1.91 -14.17 -1.63
CA HIS A 267 2.66 -14.40 -0.40
C HIS A 267 1.95 -15.40 0.51
N ALA A 268 0.63 -15.25 0.72
CA ALA A 268 -0.16 -16.18 1.52
C ALA A 268 -0.12 -17.61 0.94
N LYS A 269 -0.34 -17.77 -0.36
CA LYS A 269 -0.30 -19.07 -1.04
C LYS A 269 1.06 -19.74 -1.02
N PHE A 270 2.13 -18.95 -1.16
CA PHE A 270 3.48 -19.43 -0.99
C PHE A 270 3.72 -19.93 0.44
N CYS A 271 3.32 -19.17 1.46
CA CYS A 271 3.46 -19.58 2.86
C CYS A 271 2.58 -20.78 3.24
N GLU A 272 1.43 -20.97 2.58
CA GLU A 272 0.58 -22.16 2.73
C GLU A 272 1.22 -23.43 2.12
N GLY A 273 2.23 -23.28 1.25
CA GLY A 273 2.82 -24.38 0.50
C GLY A 273 2.04 -24.77 -0.77
N ARG A 274 1.14 -23.92 -1.26
CA ARG A 274 0.32 -24.15 -2.47
C ARG A 274 1.02 -23.63 -3.72
N GLY A 275 2.13 -24.28 -4.10
CA GLY A 275 3.00 -23.82 -5.19
C GLY A 275 2.29 -23.56 -6.53
N ALA A 276 1.37 -24.43 -6.95
CA ALA A 276 0.65 -24.26 -8.23
C ALA A 276 -0.29 -23.04 -8.24
N GLU A 277 -1.00 -22.77 -7.14
CA GLU A 277 -1.85 -21.58 -7.02
C GLU A 277 -1.01 -20.30 -6.92
N ALA A 278 0.11 -20.37 -6.18
CA ALA A 278 1.07 -19.28 -6.13
C ALA A 278 1.66 -18.96 -7.52
N ALA A 279 1.96 -19.98 -8.33
CA ALA A 279 2.46 -19.80 -9.70
C ALA A 279 1.49 -19.01 -10.58
N ALA A 280 0.19 -19.32 -10.53
CA ALA A 280 -0.83 -18.58 -11.27
C ALA A 280 -0.88 -17.10 -10.88
N LEU A 281 -0.74 -16.81 -9.58
CA LEU A 281 -0.68 -15.44 -9.05
C LEU A 281 0.61 -14.72 -9.49
N PHE A 282 1.77 -15.37 -9.43
CA PHE A 282 3.04 -14.79 -9.90
C PHE A 282 3.03 -14.45 -11.38
N HIS A 283 2.37 -15.26 -12.22
CA HIS A 283 2.20 -14.94 -13.64
C HIS A 283 1.40 -13.65 -13.85
N ARG A 284 0.31 -13.45 -13.09
CA ARG A 284 -0.50 -12.22 -13.15
C ARG A 284 0.19 -11.00 -12.54
N ILE A 285 0.99 -11.17 -11.47
CA ILE A 285 1.80 -10.08 -10.92
C ILE A 285 2.82 -9.58 -11.95
N GLY A 286 3.39 -10.49 -12.75
CA GLY A 286 4.35 -10.12 -13.79
C GLY A 286 5.59 -9.41 -13.20
N PRO A 287 5.94 -8.20 -13.67
CA PRO A 287 7.05 -7.41 -13.12
C PRO A 287 6.66 -6.56 -11.89
N HIS A 288 5.38 -6.49 -11.51
CA HIS A 288 4.85 -5.54 -10.53
C HIS A 288 4.88 -6.08 -9.09
N GLN A 289 6.06 -6.51 -8.66
CA GLN A 289 6.28 -6.84 -7.24
C GLN A 289 6.13 -5.59 -6.35
N THR A 290 5.66 -5.78 -5.12
CA THR A 290 5.54 -4.72 -4.12
C THR A 290 6.49 -4.96 -2.94
N PRO A 291 6.88 -3.94 -2.16
CA PRO A 291 7.67 -4.16 -0.95
C PRO A 291 6.93 -5.03 0.08
N VAL A 292 5.65 -4.72 0.29
CA VAL A 292 4.76 -5.39 1.24
C VAL A 292 3.85 -6.37 0.48
N PRO A 293 3.69 -7.62 0.94
CA PRO A 293 4.15 -8.19 2.22
C PRO A 293 5.54 -8.82 2.22
N TRP A 294 6.27 -8.79 1.09
CA TRP A 294 7.54 -9.50 0.93
C TRP A 294 8.65 -9.05 1.88
N SER A 295 8.53 -7.86 2.47
CA SER A 295 9.43 -7.36 3.50
C SER A 295 9.12 -7.90 4.90
N TYR A 296 8.05 -8.66 5.12
CA TYR A 296 7.65 -9.08 6.48
C TYR A 296 8.56 -10.20 7.06
N PRO A 297 8.88 -10.16 8.37
CA PRO A 297 8.74 -8.97 9.22
C PRO A 297 9.77 -7.89 8.86
N ASP A 298 11.01 -8.28 8.57
CA ASP A 298 12.13 -7.39 8.21
C ASP A 298 13.06 -8.04 7.15
N ARG A 299 12.46 -8.63 6.12
CA ARG A 299 13.16 -9.29 5.00
C ARG A 299 13.49 -8.30 3.89
N ASP A 300 14.50 -8.62 3.07
CA ASP A 300 14.69 -7.94 1.78
C ASP A 300 13.58 -8.38 0.81
N PRO A 301 12.67 -7.47 0.42
CA PRO A 301 11.49 -7.85 -0.37
C PRO A 301 11.83 -8.33 -1.78
N HIS A 302 12.92 -7.84 -2.38
CA HIS A 302 13.37 -8.29 -3.71
C HIS A 302 13.80 -9.75 -3.70
N THR A 303 14.61 -10.11 -2.70
CA THR A 303 15.12 -11.47 -2.55
C THR A 303 13.99 -12.41 -2.15
N ALA A 304 13.10 -11.98 -1.24
CA ALA A 304 11.94 -12.78 -0.82
C ALA A 304 10.96 -13.06 -1.96
N PHE A 305 10.57 -12.02 -2.74
CA PHE A 305 9.67 -12.19 -3.90
C PHE A 305 10.27 -13.13 -4.94
N ARG A 306 11.54 -12.90 -5.33
CA ARG A 306 12.20 -13.72 -6.36
C ARG A 306 12.35 -15.17 -5.93
N ALA A 307 12.81 -15.42 -4.70
CA ALA A 307 12.94 -16.78 -4.19
C ALA A 307 11.59 -17.52 -4.17
N ALA A 308 10.52 -16.83 -3.75
CA ALA A 308 9.18 -17.42 -3.74
C ALA A 308 8.65 -17.69 -5.15
N ARG A 309 8.85 -16.74 -6.07
CA ARG A 309 8.47 -16.86 -7.48
C ARG A 309 9.21 -18.00 -8.17
N ASP A 310 10.53 -18.04 -8.03
CA ASP A 310 11.36 -19.05 -8.70
C ASP A 310 10.99 -20.45 -8.18
N SER A 311 10.76 -20.60 -6.87
CA SER A 311 10.31 -21.84 -6.26
C SER A 311 8.94 -22.28 -6.78
N ALA A 312 7.96 -21.37 -6.83
CA ALA A 312 6.61 -21.68 -7.32
C ALA A 312 6.57 -22.01 -8.82
N LEU A 313 7.44 -21.38 -9.62
CA LEU A 313 7.53 -21.61 -11.07
C LEU A 313 8.43 -22.79 -11.45
N GLY A 314 9.07 -23.45 -10.48
CA GLY A 314 9.97 -24.58 -10.73
C GLY A 314 11.26 -24.20 -11.46
N THR A 315 11.76 -22.98 -11.25
CA THR A 315 12.99 -22.45 -11.88
C THR A 315 14.20 -22.47 -10.96
N VAL A 316 14.12 -23.20 -9.83
CA VAL A 316 15.18 -23.39 -8.83
C VAL A 316 15.78 -24.78 -8.95
#